data_AF-A0A382FPA2-F1
#
_entry.id   AF-A0A382FPA2-F1
#
_cell.length_a   1.000
_cell.length_b   1.000
_cell.length_c   1.000
_cell.angle_alpha   90.00
_cell.angle_beta   90.00
_cell.angle_gamma   90.00
#
_symmetry.space_group_name_H-M   'P 1'
#
loop_
_entity.id
_entity.type
_entity.pdbx_description
1 polymer ?
#
loop_
_entity_poly.entity_id
_entity_poly.type
_entity_poly.pdbx_seq_one_letter_code
_entity_poly.pdbx_strand_id
1 'polypeptide(L)'
;MSKANQDSIGVIGAGAWGTALSCLLVEKNPFVQLWAFEEQTVKDINGNRENKVFLPGIQIPEAVQAFSEIEKVVRDCKMLVVVTPVQKTRFLIQKLKTFLTPEHR
;
A
#
# COMPACT_ATOMS: atom_id res chain seq x y z
N MET A 1 2.30 -1.96 -21.42
CA MET A 1 2.65 -2.58 -20.12
C MET A 1 3.73 -1.71 -19.50
N SER A 2 3.39 -0.92 -18.49
CA SER A 2 4.37 -0.04 -17.82
C SER A 2 5.38 -0.90 -17.08
N LYS A 3 6.68 -0.66 -17.29
CA LYS A 3 7.75 -1.28 -16.51
C LYS A 3 7.49 -1.05 -15.02
N ALA A 4 7.54 -2.12 -14.22
CA ALA A 4 7.61 -2.00 -12.76
C ALA A 4 8.75 -1.05 -12.39
N ASN A 5 8.46 -0.03 -11.59
CA ASN A 5 9.48 0.92 -11.19
C ASN A 5 10.33 0.24 -10.12
N GLN A 6 11.65 0.09 -10.34
CA GLN A 6 12.47 -0.77 -9.49
C GLN A 6 12.59 -0.28 -8.04
N ASP A 7 12.21 0.98 -7.78
CA ASP A 7 12.28 1.60 -6.47
C ASP A 7 10.93 1.67 -5.75
N SER A 8 9.79 1.28 -6.36
CA SER A 8 8.48 1.48 -5.72
C SER A 8 8.26 0.58 -4.50
N ILE A 9 7.64 1.14 -3.47
CA ILE A 9 7.33 0.45 -2.20
C ILE A 9 5.82 0.22 -2.11
N GLY A 10 5.44 -1.05 -1.94
CA GLY A 10 4.07 -1.47 -1.71
C GLY A 10 3.79 -1.64 -0.23
N VAL A 11 2.98 -0.78 0.37
CA VAL A 11 2.51 -0.91 1.76
C VAL A 11 1.21 -1.71 1.76
N ILE A 12 1.22 -2.89 2.37
CA ILE A 12 0.07 -3.80 2.41
C ILE A 12 -0.68 -3.60 3.72
N GLY A 13 -1.77 -2.82 3.68
CA GLY A 13 -2.68 -2.56 4.79
C GLY A 13 -2.89 -1.08 5.07
N ALA A 14 -4.03 -0.52 4.66
CA ALA A 14 -4.39 0.90 4.86
C ALA A 14 -5.02 1.21 6.23
N GLY A 15 -4.52 0.58 7.30
CA GLY A 15 -4.84 0.98 8.67
C GLY A 15 -4.09 2.26 9.09
N ALA A 16 -4.19 2.63 10.36
CA ALA A 16 -3.55 3.84 10.90
C ALA A 16 -2.05 3.86 10.60
N TRP A 17 -1.36 2.77 10.99
CA TRP A 17 0.07 2.62 10.80
C TRP A 17 0.50 2.50 9.35
N GLY A 18 -0.22 1.74 8.51
CA GLY A 18 0.15 1.63 7.10
C GLY A 18 -0.05 2.95 6.34
N THR A 19 -1.07 3.72 6.69
CA THR A 19 -1.29 5.06 6.15
C THR A 19 -0.17 6.01 6.59
N ALA A 20 0.12 6.08 7.89
CA ALA A 20 1.18 6.94 8.43
C ALA A 20 2.56 6.56 7.87
N LEU A 21 2.87 5.27 7.79
CA LEU A 21 4.11 4.78 7.22
C LEU A 21 4.23 5.14 5.74
N SER A 22 3.13 5.07 4.98
CA SER A 22 3.13 5.50 3.58
C SER A 22 3.48 6.99 3.44
N CYS A 23 2.94 7.84 4.31
CA CYS A 23 3.30 9.27 4.35
C CYS A 23 4.79 9.50 4.66
N LEU A 24 5.38 8.70 5.56
CA LEU A 24 6.80 8.82 5.90
C LEU A 24 7.72 8.27 4.78
N LEU A 25 7.36 7.12 4.20
CA LEU A 25 8.15 6.49 3.14
C LEU A 25 8.24 7.39 1.90
N VAL A 26 7.18 8.16 1.63
CA VAL A 26 7.12 9.01 0.43
C VAL A 26 8.12 10.17 0.46
N GLU A 27 8.59 10.57 1.65
CA GLU A 27 9.63 11.60 1.80
C GLU A 27 10.99 11.15 1.25
N LYS A 28 11.25 9.83 1.24
CA LYS A 28 12.49 9.24 0.71
C LYS A 28 12.30 8.58 -0.65
N ASN A 29 11.06 8.26 -1.01
CA ASN A 29 10.74 7.56 -2.24
C ASN A 29 9.39 8.03 -2.81
N PRO A 30 9.37 8.75 -3.94
CA PRO A 30 8.13 9.32 -4.46
C PRO A 30 7.14 8.28 -5.04
N PHE A 31 7.46 6.98 -4.99
CA PHE A 31 6.61 5.91 -5.54
C PHE A 31 6.13 4.94 -4.45
N VAL A 32 5.19 5.40 -3.62
CA VAL A 32 4.54 4.58 -2.59
C VAL A 32 3.13 4.19 -3.03
N GLN A 33 2.89 2.88 -3.13
CA GLN A 33 1.56 2.33 -3.35
C GLN A 33 1.02 1.75 -2.04
N LEU A 34 -0.21 2.13 -1.67
CA LEU A 34 -0.87 1.67 -0.46
C LEU A 34 -2.05 0.75 -0.82
N TRP A 35 -1.96 -0.52 -0.45
CA TRP A 35 -3.10 -1.42 -0.60
C TRP A 35 -4.10 -1.24 0.55
N ALA A 36 -5.36 -0.98 0.19
CA ALA A 36 -6.50 -0.95 1.11
C ALA A 36 -7.48 -2.10 0.79
N PHE A 37 -8.02 -2.74 1.83
CA PHE A 37 -8.99 -3.82 1.63
C PHE A 37 -10.34 -3.27 1.18
N GLU A 38 -10.80 -2.18 1.79
CA GLU A 38 -12.05 -1.52 1.48
C GLU A 38 -11.88 -0.50 0.33
N GLU A 39 -12.73 -0.59 -0.70
CA GLU A 39 -12.72 0.36 -1.82
C GLU A 39 -13.00 1.81 -1.37
N GLN A 40 -13.81 1.99 -0.33
CA GLN A 40 -14.09 3.33 0.18
C GLN A 40 -12.83 3.99 0.73
N THR A 41 -11.97 3.24 1.43
CA THR A 41 -10.68 3.74 1.91
C THR A 41 -9.78 4.16 0.75
N VAL A 42 -9.79 3.42 -0.37
CA VAL A 42 -9.08 3.84 -1.60
C VAL A 42 -9.59 5.18 -2.12
N LYS A 43 -10.92 5.32 -2.22
CA LYS A 43 -11.57 6.56 -2.71
C LYS A 43 -11.27 7.73 -1.81
N ASP A 44 -11.30 7.54 -0.49
CA ASP A 44 -11.01 8.59 0.48
C ASP A 44 -9.54 9.02 0.39
N ILE A 45 -8.61 8.07 0.36
CA ILE A 45 -7.18 8.38 0.27
C ILE A 45 -6.85 9.08 -1.06
N ASN A 46 -7.38 8.61 -2.19
CA ASN A 46 -7.03 9.18 -3.48
C ASN A 46 -7.77 10.48 -3.79
N GLY A 47 -9.05 10.57 -3.42
CA GLY A 47 -9.91 11.72 -3.72
C GLY A 47 -9.83 12.81 -2.64
N ASN A 48 -10.01 12.43 -1.38
CA ASN A 48 -9.99 13.39 -0.26
C ASN A 48 -8.57 13.63 0.28
N ARG A 49 -7.60 12.82 -0.13
CA ARG A 49 -6.22 12.87 0.38
C ARG A 49 -6.17 12.71 1.90
N GLU A 50 -7.06 11.88 2.44
CA GLU A 50 -7.18 11.61 3.88
C GLU A 50 -7.77 10.21 4.11
N ASN A 51 -7.28 9.50 5.11
CA ASN A 51 -7.89 8.24 5.57
C ASN A 51 -8.73 8.52 6.83
N LYS A 52 -9.95 9.03 6.65
CA LYS A 52 -10.81 9.47 7.75
C LYS A 52 -11.11 8.39 8.78
N VAL A 53 -11.15 7.12 8.35
CA VAL A 53 -11.49 5.99 9.21
C VAL A 53 -10.31 5.63 10.12
N PHE A 54 -9.10 5.58 9.56
CA PHE A 54 -7.95 5.01 10.27
C PHE A 54 -6.89 6.03 10.69
N LEU A 55 -6.84 7.20 10.06
CA LEU A 55 -5.87 8.27 10.37
C LEU A 55 -6.49 9.66 10.11
N PRO A 56 -7.51 10.06 10.90
CA PRO A 56 -8.22 11.33 10.72
C PRO A 56 -7.32 12.55 10.99
N GLY A 57 -7.55 13.62 10.23
CA GLY A 57 -6.86 14.91 10.38
C GLY A 57 -5.47 14.96 9.76
N ILE A 58 -5.00 13.88 9.13
CA ILE A 58 -3.69 13.82 8.47
C ILE A 58 -3.86 13.87 6.95
N GLN A 59 -3.27 14.89 6.34
CA GLN A 59 -3.20 15.03 4.89
C GLN A 59 -2.21 14.02 4.30
N ILE A 60 -2.68 13.22 3.35
CA ILE A 60 -1.88 12.19 2.67
C ILE A 60 -1.20 12.80 1.42
N PRO A 61 0.14 12.81 1.34
CA PRO A 61 0.88 13.41 0.21
C PRO A 61 0.50 12.78 -1.13
N GLU A 62 0.36 13.57 -2.19
CA GLU A 62 -0.13 13.13 -3.53
C GLU A 62 0.62 11.92 -4.10
N ALA A 63 1.91 11.79 -3.78
CA ALA A 63 2.75 10.68 -4.21
C ALA A 63 2.35 9.31 -3.59
N VAL A 64 1.56 9.29 -2.51
CA VAL A 64 0.95 8.07 -1.98
C VAL A 64 -0.32 7.77 -2.77
N GLN A 65 -0.36 6.63 -3.46
CA GLN A 65 -1.51 6.20 -4.25
C GLN A 65 -2.11 4.92 -3.67
N ALA A 66 -3.41 4.94 -3.37
CA ALA A 66 -4.11 3.79 -2.82
C ALA A 66 -4.71 2.90 -3.92
N PHE A 67 -4.72 1.58 -3.69
CA PHE A 67 -5.29 0.59 -4.62
C PHE A 67 -6.06 -0.49 -3.85
N SER A 68 -7.17 -0.96 -4.41
CA SER A 68 -7.93 -2.11 -3.89
C SER A 68 -7.40 -3.44 -4.42
N GLU A 69 -6.75 -3.42 -5.59
CA GLU A 69 -6.20 -4.59 -6.27
C GLU A 69 -4.82 -4.95 -5.70
N ILE A 70 -4.79 -5.92 -4.79
CA ILE A 70 -3.53 -6.36 -4.16
C ILE A 70 -2.52 -6.92 -5.19
N GLU A 71 -2.99 -7.59 -6.23
CA GLU A 71 -2.14 -8.14 -7.29
C GLU A 71 -1.37 -7.02 -8.00
N LYS A 72 -2.05 -5.90 -8.30
CA LYS A 72 -1.43 -4.74 -8.92
C LYS A 72 -0.30 -4.19 -8.07
N VAL A 73 -0.54 -3.96 -6.78
CA VAL A 73 0.47 -3.43 -5.85
C VAL A 73 1.67 -4.37 -5.77
N VAL A 74 1.44 -5.68 -5.69
CA VAL A 74 2.52 -6.67 -5.64
C VAL A 74 3.33 -6.70 -6.93
N ARG A 75 2.67 -6.65 -8.10
CA ARG A 75 3.39 -6.68 -9.38
C ARG A 75 4.16 -5.39 -9.67
N ASP A 76 3.64 -4.25 -9.20
CA ASP A 76 4.21 -2.94 -9.46
C ASP A 76 5.34 -2.57 -8.49
N CYS A 77 5.46 -3.26 -7.34
CA CYS A 77 6.41 -2.94 -6.25
C CYS A 77 7.32 -4.10 -5.88
N LYS A 78 8.63 -3.87 -5.93
CA LYS A 78 9.63 -4.88 -5.53
C LYS A 78 9.74 -5.06 -4.02
N MET A 79 9.63 -3.96 -3.27
CA MET A 79 9.66 -3.98 -1.82
C MET A 79 8.24 -3.92 -1.30
N LEU A 80 7.86 -4.92 -0.49
CA LEU A 80 6.56 -4.98 0.16
C LEU A 80 6.71 -4.83 1.66
N VAL A 81 5.96 -3.90 2.24
CA VAL A 81 5.88 -3.70 3.69
C VAL A 81 4.50 -4.15 4.15
N VAL A 82 4.43 -5.27 4.86
CA VAL A 82 3.16 -5.83 5.32
C VAL A 82 2.82 -5.25 6.70
N VAL A 83 1.75 -4.46 6.77
CA VAL A 83 1.32 -3.72 7.97
C VAL A 83 -0.14 -4.06 8.30
N THR A 84 -0.42 -5.36 8.43
CA THR A 84 -1.77 -5.86 8.74
C THR A 84 -1.87 -6.45 10.15
N PRO A 85 -3.08 -6.53 10.73
CA PRO A 85 -3.29 -7.24 11.99
C PRO A 85 -2.71 -8.65 11.96
N VAL A 86 -2.08 -9.07 13.05
CA VAL A 86 -1.38 -10.36 13.15
C VAL A 86 -2.29 -11.55 12.80
N GLN A 87 -3.56 -11.48 13.19
CA GLN A 87 -4.56 -12.53 12.93
C GLN A 87 -4.86 -12.71 11.44
N LYS A 88 -4.69 -11.66 10.63
CA LYS A 88 -4.94 -11.67 9.18
C LYS A 88 -3.69 -11.92 8.35
N THR A 89 -2.51 -11.69 8.94
CA THR A 89 -1.21 -11.73 8.26
C THR A 89 -0.97 -13.08 7.56
N ARG A 90 -1.24 -14.22 8.22
CA ARG A 90 -1.04 -15.54 7.60
C ARG A 90 -1.82 -15.72 6.30
N PHE A 91 -3.11 -15.39 6.31
CA PHE A 91 -3.97 -15.50 5.14
C PHE A 91 -3.50 -14.57 4.02
N LEU A 92 -3.13 -13.35 4.39
CA LEU A 92 -2.61 -12.36 3.46
C LEU A 92 -1.32 -12.84 2.78
N ILE A 93 -0.35 -13.33 3.55
CA ILE A 93 0.90 -13.86 2.98
C ILE A 93 0.64 -15.03 2.02
N GLN A 94 -0.30 -15.92 2.34
CA GLN A 94 -0.70 -17.00 1.42
C GLN A 94 -1.25 -16.47 0.10
N LYS A 95 -2.06 -15.40 0.16
CA LYS A 95 -2.57 -14.70 -1.04
C LYS A 95 -1.44 -13.99 -1.79
N LEU A 96 -0.54 -13.28 -1.10
CA LEU A 96 0.58 -12.60 -1.74
C LEU A 96 1.47 -13.57 -2.51
N LYS A 97 1.70 -14.77 -1.97
CA LYS A 97 2.54 -15.82 -2.58
C LYS A 97 2.12 -16.15 -4.01
N THR A 98 0.86 -16.01 -4.40
CA THR A 98 0.41 -16.28 -5.78
C THR A 98 0.86 -15.23 -6.78
N PHE A 99 1.31 -14.07 -6.32
CA PHE A 99 1.72 -12.93 -7.14
C PHE A 99 3.23 -12.61 -7.01
N LEU A 100 3.89 -13.14 -5.97
CA LEU A 100 5.33 -12.95 -5.79
C LEU A 100 6.13 -13.54 -6.96
N THR A 101 7.17 -12.81 -7.33
CA THR A 101 8.17 -13.18 -8.34
C THR A 101 9.54 -13.30 -7.68
N PRO A 102 10.56 -13.89 -8.35
CA PRO A 102 11.93 -13.94 -7.83
C PRO A 102 12.59 -12.58 -7.54
N GLU A 103 11.99 -11.47 -7.98
CA GLU A 103 12.46 -10.12 -7.67
C GLU A 103 12.10 -9.68 -6.25
N HIS A 104 11.12 -10.33 -5.62
CA HIS A 104 10.76 -10.14 -4.22
C HIS A 104 11.69 -11.00 -3.37
N ARG A 105 12.74 -10.39 -2.82
CA ARG A 105 13.73 -11.06 -1.97
C ARG A 105 13.36 -11.02 -0.49
#